data_AF-A0A1V6S0P0-F1
#
_entry.id   AF-A0A1V6S0P0-F1
#
_cell.length_a   1.000
_cell.length_b   1.000
_cell.length_c   1.000
_cell.angle_alpha   90.00
_cell.angle_beta   90.00
_cell.angle_gamma   90.00
#
_symmetry.space_group_name_H-M   'P 1'
#
loop_
_entity.id
_entity.type
_entity.pdbx_description
1 polymer ?
#
loop_
_entity_poly.entity_id
_entity_poly.type
_entity_poly.pdbx_seq_one_letter_code
_entity_poly.pdbx_strand_id
1 'polypeptide(L)'
;MVRFVTPLILASLSVAALAAQTCNNSKQCKDEKYPCCSQYGECGTGAFCLGGCDPLASFSLDSCAPMPVCKSKTYTWDNLDNAATQDKYLGNSTAADWTYSGKLKTEDGNLIMTMPPKSGGSLVANNHYIWYGKISGKFKSSRGKGVVTAFILLSDVKDEIDYEWVGADLTSVQTNYYWQGVLDWQNGGNISVEGGDTYNDWHTYEIDWTPEKVDWVVDGTVHRTLKKSDTYNATSKKYEFPQTPSRLQMSLWPAGQPSNAQGTIDWAGGVIDWNSEDIQNAGYDFATVGEVSVECYDPPSDATKKGNNAYIFTNSAAMEADVAITNNNTVMGSLGATGLDMDLGADKPSSSASKGSSTTSVANSIPTGATVGSGGMATNDDSGSSSGSSSSSSSGSGSDSSSGTSTTGDSETSTSSGFTQGTTTQDSGAAGQNERVLRGSLFGVLVALVVLVTL
;
A
#
# COMPACT_ATOMS: atom_id res chain seq x y z
N MET A 1 44.61 48.91 26.08
CA MET A 1 43.47 48.38 25.32
C MET A 1 43.52 46.87 25.39
N VAL A 2 42.71 46.26 26.25
CA VAL A 2 42.61 44.80 26.39
C VAL A 2 41.56 44.33 25.37
N ARG A 3 41.99 43.57 24.36
CA ARG A 3 41.09 42.96 23.37
C ARG A 3 40.55 41.66 23.95
N PHE A 4 39.28 41.67 24.34
CA PHE A 4 38.51 40.45 24.61
C PHE A 4 38.17 39.78 23.28
N VAL A 5 38.61 38.54 23.10
CA VAL A 5 38.18 37.67 22.00
C VAL A 5 37.07 36.78 22.58
N THR A 6 35.82 37.06 22.21
CA THR A 6 34.67 36.23 22.55
C THR A 6 34.61 35.06 21.56
N PRO A 7 34.66 33.79 21.98
CA PRO A 7 34.48 32.68 21.07
C PRO A 7 32.98 32.56 20.73
N LEU A 8 32.66 32.73 19.45
CA LEU A 8 31.35 32.46 18.89
C LEU A 8 31.16 30.93 18.86
N ILE A 9 30.40 30.38 19.81
CA ILE A 9 29.99 28.98 19.79
C ILE A 9 28.96 28.83 18.67
N LEU A 10 29.36 28.29 17.51
CA LEU A 10 28.42 27.78 16.52
C LEU A 10 27.72 26.56 17.14
N ALA A 11 26.50 26.74 17.61
CA ALA A 11 25.61 25.64 17.90
C ALA A 11 25.22 24.99 16.56
N SER A 12 25.87 23.89 16.22
CA SER A 12 25.42 23.02 15.14
C SER A 12 24.05 22.45 15.54
N LEU A 13 22.97 22.98 14.94
CA LEU A 13 21.69 22.30 14.92
C LEU A 13 21.85 21.05 14.07
N SER A 14 22.23 19.95 14.71
CA SER A 14 22.03 18.62 14.17
C SER A 14 20.52 18.37 14.12
N VAL A 15 19.92 18.58 12.95
CA VAL A 15 18.60 18.03 12.65
C VAL A 15 18.79 16.52 12.60
N ALA A 16 18.62 15.86 13.74
CA ALA A 16 18.43 14.43 13.76
C ALA A 16 17.12 14.18 13.01
N ALA A 17 17.21 13.69 11.77
CA ALA A 17 16.06 13.05 11.14
C ALA A 17 15.66 11.90 12.06
N LEU A 18 14.57 12.08 12.83
CA LEU A 18 13.99 10.96 13.57
C LEU A 18 13.58 9.95 12.51
N ALA A 19 14.23 8.78 12.51
CA ALA A 19 13.74 7.65 11.75
C ALA A 19 12.30 7.36 12.23
N ALA A 20 11.35 7.32 11.30
CA ALA A 20 9.96 7.00 11.63
C ALA A 20 9.92 5.65 12.37
N GLN A 21 9.22 5.60 13.51
CA GLN A 21 9.05 4.34 14.23
C GLN A 21 8.28 3.38 13.33
N THR A 22 8.77 2.15 13.13
CA THR A 22 8.05 1.12 12.39
C THR A 22 7.03 0.40 13.26
N CYS A 23 5.94 -0.05 12.64
CA CYS A 23 4.84 -0.77 13.26
C CYS A 23 4.34 -1.96 12.40
N ASN A 24 3.75 -2.95 13.07
CA ASN A 24 3.03 -4.08 12.48
C ASN A 24 2.21 -4.80 13.59
N ASN A 25 1.51 -5.88 13.25
CA ASN A 25 0.69 -6.66 14.19
C ASN A 25 1.45 -7.21 15.42
N SER A 26 2.79 -7.30 15.37
CA SER A 26 3.64 -7.70 16.50
C SER A 26 4.29 -6.52 17.23
N LYS A 27 4.20 -5.31 16.68
CA LYS A 27 4.88 -4.10 17.19
C LYS A 27 4.00 -2.88 16.95
N GLN A 28 3.26 -2.47 17.97
CA GLN A 28 2.44 -1.26 17.90
C GLN A 28 3.26 0.03 17.92
N CYS A 29 2.68 1.12 17.38
CA CYS A 29 3.13 2.47 17.71
C CYS A 29 3.02 2.70 19.22
N LYS A 30 4.09 3.21 19.85
CA LYS A 30 4.17 3.34 21.32
C LYS A 30 4.06 4.78 21.80
N ASP A 31 4.30 5.72 20.89
CA ASP A 31 4.25 7.14 21.17
C ASP A 31 2.86 7.67 20.80
N GLU A 32 2.11 8.16 21.77
CA GLU A 32 0.81 8.80 21.57
C GLU A 32 0.92 10.04 20.65
N LYS A 33 2.11 10.64 20.53
CA LYS A 33 2.38 11.73 19.59
C LYS A 33 2.37 11.28 18.13
N TYR A 34 2.70 10.03 17.85
CA TYR A 34 2.71 9.45 16.50
C TYR A 34 1.91 8.13 16.51
N PRO A 35 0.60 8.21 16.79
CA PRO A 35 -0.16 7.05 17.25
C PRO A 35 -0.65 6.14 16.12
N CYS A 36 -0.58 6.60 14.87
CA CYS A 36 -1.18 5.93 13.71
C CYS A 36 -0.15 5.10 12.97
N CYS A 37 -0.43 3.81 12.79
CA CYS A 37 0.35 2.94 11.92
C CYS A 37 -0.15 3.02 10.49
N SER A 38 0.65 3.55 9.57
CA SER A 38 0.26 3.69 8.16
C SER A 38 0.11 2.34 7.46
N GLN A 39 -0.44 2.37 6.23
CA GLN A 39 -0.53 1.19 5.37
C GLN A 39 0.83 0.49 5.18
N TYR A 40 1.93 1.25 5.24
CA TYR A 40 3.30 0.79 5.01
C TYR A 40 4.07 0.47 6.29
N GLY A 41 3.42 0.45 7.45
CA GLY A 41 4.06 0.04 8.70
C GLY A 41 4.94 1.13 9.33
N GLU A 42 4.54 2.39 9.20
CA GLU A 42 5.23 3.54 9.81
C GLU A 42 4.29 4.30 10.76
N CYS A 43 4.82 4.74 11.90
CA CYS A 43 4.09 5.51 12.89
C CYS A 43 4.13 7.02 12.58
N GLY A 44 2.98 7.68 12.60
CA GLY A 44 2.89 9.13 12.33
C GLY A 44 1.55 9.76 12.74
N THR A 45 1.29 10.95 12.19
CA THR A 45 0.01 11.70 12.31
C THR A 45 -0.52 12.07 10.92
N GLY A 46 -1.71 12.67 10.83
CA GLY A 46 -2.24 13.20 9.57
C GLY A 46 -2.45 12.11 8.52
N ALA A 47 -1.72 12.18 7.40
CA ALA A 47 -1.83 11.20 6.31
C ALA A 47 -1.56 9.74 6.74
N PHE A 48 -0.86 9.52 7.85
CA PHE A 48 -0.64 8.19 8.44
C PHE A 48 -1.90 7.63 9.12
N CYS A 49 -2.81 8.51 9.54
CA CYS A 49 -4.06 8.18 10.23
C CYS A 49 -5.25 8.02 9.28
N LEU A 50 -5.07 8.32 8.00
CA LEU A 50 -6.09 8.24 6.96
C LEU A 50 -5.78 7.08 6.02
N GLY A 51 -6.82 6.39 5.56
CA GLY A 51 -6.75 5.55 4.37
C GLY A 51 -5.68 4.45 4.44
N GLY A 52 -5.99 3.32 5.07
CA GLY A 52 -5.05 2.22 5.25
C GLY A 52 -4.31 2.26 6.59
N CYS A 53 -4.74 3.11 7.53
CA CYS A 53 -4.20 3.16 8.89
C CYS A 53 -4.61 1.90 9.64
N ASP A 54 -3.64 1.10 10.10
CA ASP A 54 -3.90 -0.16 10.79
C ASP A 54 -4.17 0.08 12.29
N PRO A 55 -5.42 -0.09 12.77
CA PRO A 55 -5.74 0.15 14.17
C PRO A 55 -5.15 -0.91 15.12
N LEU A 56 -4.81 -2.11 14.62
CA LEU A 56 -4.22 -3.17 15.42
C LEU A 56 -2.73 -2.94 15.66
N ALA A 57 -2.05 -2.33 14.70
CA ALA A 57 -0.65 -1.92 14.80
C ALA A 57 -0.46 -0.48 15.31
N SER A 58 -1.56 0.27 15.49
CA SER A 58 -1.54 1.62 16.06
C SER A 58 -1.43 1.61 17.59
N PHE A 59 -1.24 2.80 18.18
CA PHE A 59 -1.18 2.98 19.64
C PHE A 59 -2.46 2.53 20.35
N SER A 60 -3.62 2.70 19.71
CA SER A 60 -4.92 2.22 20.16
C SER A 60 -5.86 2.05 18.96
N LEU A 61 -7.01 1.40 19.16
CA LEU A 61 -8.04 1.27 18.11
C LEU A 61 -8.58 2.62 17.62
N ASP A 62 -8.56 3.63 18.50
CA ASP A 62 -9.06 4.98 18.20
C ASP A 62 -7.99 5.88 17.56
N SER A 63 -6.77 5.37 17.33
CA SER A 63 -5.69 6.17 16.74
C SER A 63 -5.99 6.58 15.29
N CYS A 64 -6.58 5.69 14.51
CA CYS A 64 -6.91 5.92 13.11
C CYS A 64 -8.16 6.79 12.97
N ALA A 65 -8.22 7.61 11.92
CA ALA A 65 -9.43 8.34 11.60
C ALA A 65 -10.55 7.37 11.20
N PRO A 66 -11.82 7.63 11.57
CA PRO A 66 -12.95 6.82 11.15
C PRO A 66 -13.06 6.71 9.62
N MET A 67 -13.41 5.52 9.13
CA MET A 67 -13.45 5.18 7.70
C MET A 67 -14.77 5.65 7.06
N PRO A 68 -14.79 6.53 6.05
CA PRO A 68 -16.05 6.95 5.42
C PRO A 68 -16.83 5.77 4.83
N VAL A 69 -18.14 5.72 5.08
CA VAL A 69 -18.99 4.60 4.60
C VAL A 69 -19.06 4.52 3.07
N CYS A 70 -19.38 3.32 2.58
CA CYS A 70 -19.50 3.03 1.16
C CYS A 70 -20.50 3.96 0.45
N LYS A 71 -20.22 4.27 -0.81
CA LYS A 71 -21.13 5.01 -1.69
C LYS A 71 -21.18 4.40 -3.08
N SER A 72 -22.36 3.92 -3.48
CA SER A 72 -22.55 3.41 -4.84
C SER A 72 -22.38 4.55 -5.84
N LYS A 73 -21.44 4.38 -6.77
CA LYS A 73 -21.07 5.41 -7.75
C LYS A 73 -20.30 4.80 -8.91
N THR A 74 -20.54 5.36 -10.08
CA THR A 74 -19.72 5.14 -11.28
C THR A 74 -18.79 6.34 -11.46
N TYR A 75 -17.53 6.04 -11.76
CA TYR A 75 -16.44 6.99 -11.91
C TYR A 75 -15.94 6.97 -13.36
N THR A 76 -15.89 8.16 -13.95
CA THR A 76 -15.27 8.45 -15.24
C THR A 76 -14.12 9.43 -15.04
N TRP A 77 -13.23 9.56 -16.02
CA TRP A 77 -11.96 10.27 -15.86
C TRP A 77 -11.80 11.42 -16.86
N ASP A 78 -12.80 12.30 -16.91
CA ASP A 78 -12.73 13.51 -17.73
C ASP A 78 -11.64 14.48 -17.22
N ASN A 79 -11.43 14.50 -15.91
CA ASN A 79 -10.40 15.27 -15.20
C ASN A 79 -10.08 14.61 -13.84
N LEU A 80 -9.25 15.27 -13.02
CA LEU A 80 -8.86 14.81 -11.68
C LEU A 80 -9.43 15.70 -10.56
N ASP A 81 -10.49 16.47 -10.82
CA ASP A 81 -11.03 17.47 -9.87
C ASP A 81 -11.62 16.81 -8.60
N ASN A 82 -12.03 15.54 -8.69
CA ASN A 82 -12.52 14.75 -7.57
C ASN A 82 -11.43 13.90 -6.88
N ALA A 83 -10.16 14.19 -7.15
CA ALA A 83 -9.02 13.52 -6.55
C ALA A 83 -8.15 14.52 -5.77
N ALA A 84 -7.59 14.06 -4.65
CA ALA A 84 -6.64 14.84 -3.85
C ALA A 84 -5.32 14.09 -3.72
N THR A 85 -4.21 14.82 -3.71
CA THR A 85 -2.92 14.22 -3.36
C THR A 85 -2.91 13.83 -1.89
N GLN A 86 -2.26 12.71 -1.56
CA GLN A 86 -2.26 12.17 -0.20
C GLN A 86 -1.71 13.14 0.86
N ASP A 87 -0.79 14.03 0.49
CA ASP A 87 -0.20 15.06 1.35
C ASP A 87 -1.14 16.23 1.68
N LYS A 88 -2.32 16.28 1.05
CA LYS A 88 -3.32 17.35 1.24
C LYS A 88 -4.69 16.85 1.68
N TYR A 89 -4.93 15.55 1.58
CA TYR A 89 -6.22 14.98 1.92
C TYR A 89 -6.42 14.92 3.44
N LEU A 90 -7.59 15.38 3.91
CA LEU A 90 -7.94 15.46 5.33
C LEU A 90 -9.08 14.49 5.71
N GLY A 91 -9.47 13.54 4.85
CA GLY A 91 -10.57 12.60 5.17
C GLY A 91 -11.97 13.03 4.70
N ASN A 92 -12.07 14.10 3.91
CA ASN A 92 -13.33 14.55 3.31
C ASN A 92 -13.63 13.82 1.99
N SER A 93 -14.23 12.64 2.09
CA SER A 93 -14.61 11.81 0.94
C SER A 93 -15.69 12.43 0.05
N THR A 94 -16.46 13.40 0.56
CA THR A 94 -17.45 14.14 -0.25
C THR A 94 -16.80 15.18 -1.15
N ALA A 95 -15.66 15.75 -0.73
CA ALA A 95 -14.90 16.72 -1.53
C ALA A 95 -13.97 16.05 -2.55
N ALA A 96 -13.40 14.90 -2.21
CA ALA A 96 -12.58 14.10 -3.12
C ALA A 96 -12.95 12.62 -2.96
N ASP A 97 -13.42 12.00 -4.04
CA ASP A 97 -13.71 10.56 -4.04
C ASP A 97 -12.42 9.73 -3.98
N TRP A 98 -11.31 10.28 -4.49
CA TRP A 98 -10.04 9.58 -4.63
C TRP A 98 -8.89 10.31 -3.92
N THR A 99 -7.97 9.53 -3.39
CA THR A 99 -6.63 9.97 -3.01
C THR A 99 -5.60 9.34 -3.92
N TYR A 100 -4.50 10.05 -4.21
CA TYR A 100 -3.45 9.47 -5.04
C TYR A 100 -2.03 9.91 -4.68
N SER A 101 -1.07 9.10 -5.14
CA SER A 101 0.35 9.40 -5.20
C SER A 101 0.89 9.10 -6.60
N GLY A 102 2.09 9.61 -6.91
CA GLY A 102 2.66 9.51 -8.25
C GLY A 102 2.08 10.53 -9.22
N LYS A 103 2.28 10.29 -10.51
CA LYS A 103 1.84 11.18 -11.59
C LYS A 103 0.68 10.54 -12.34
N LEU A 104 -0.48 11.17 -12.27
CA LEU A 104 -1.66 10.76 -13.02
C LEU A 104 -1.87 11.69 -14.21
N LYS A 105 -2.52 11.17 -15.26
CA LYS A 105 -3.06 11.94 -16.37
C LYS A 105 -4.46 11.46 -16.70
N THR A 106 -5.18 12.25 -17.48
CA THR A 106 -6.39 11.81 -18.16
C THR A 106 -6.22 11.93 -19.66
N GLU A 107 -6.75 10.95 -20.41
CA GLU A 107 -6.70 10.92 -21.87
C GLU A 107 -7.99 10.24 -22.41
N ASP A 108 -8.71 10.93 -23.29
CA ASP A 108 -9.96 10.45 -23.89
C ASP A 108 -10.99 9.91 -22.89
N GLY A 109 -11.12 10.56 -21.73
CA GLY A 109 -12.04 10.17 -20.65
C GLY A 109 -11.56 9.00 -19.77
N ASN A 110 -10.29 8.59 -19.94
CA ASN A 110 -9.65 7.50 -19.18
C ASN A 110 -8.57 8.04 -18.25
N LEU A 111 -8.35 7.37 -17.13
CA LEU A 111 -7.25 7.62 -16.22
C LEU A 111 -6.01 6.88 -16.73
N ILE A 112 -4.90 7.60 -16.82
CA ILE A 112 -3.58 7.05 -17.15
C ILE A 112 -2.74 7.07 -15.87
N MET A 113 -2.53 5.89 -15.29
CA MET A 113 -1.57 5.70 -14.19
C MET A 113 -0.19 5.59 -14.79
N THR A 114 0.73 6.48 -14.43
CA THR A 114 2.08 6.51 -15.03
C THR A 114 3.14 6.02 -14.05
N MET A 115 4.21 5.46 -14.59
CA MET A 115 5.43 5.10 -13.87
C MET A 115 6.65 5.61 -14.65
N PRO A 116 7.05 6.87 -14.41
CA PRO A 116 8.30 7.40 -14.96
C PRO A 116 9.53 6.59 -14.52
N PRO A 117 10.66 6.69 -15.26
CA PRO A 117 11.88 5.95 -14.94
C PRO A 117 12.32 6.14 -13.48
N LYS A 118 12.59 5.02 -12.80
CA LYS A 118 13.08 4.99 -11.40
C LYS A 118 12.14 5.63 -10.37
N SER A 119 10.86 5.79 -10.71
CA SER A 119 9.82 6.19 -9.77
C SER A 119 9.21 4.97 -9.08
N GLY A 120 8.46 5.19 -7.99
CA GLY A 120 7.65 4.14 -7.38
C GLY A 120 6.37 3.81 -8.14
N GLY A 121 6.03 4.57 -9.19
CA GLY A 121 4.78 4.45 -9.95
C GLY A 121 3.65 5.32 -9.41
N SER A 122 2.41 4.86 -9.56
CA SER A 122 1.20 5.58 -9.14
C SER A 122 0.24 4.69 -8.36
N LEU A 123 -0.43 5.26 -7.36
CA LEU A 123 -1.50 4.63 -6.57
C LEU A 123 -2.69 5.59 -6.54
N VAL A 124 -3.88 5.06 -6.78
CA VAL A 124 -5.15 5.78 -6.70
C VAL A 124 -6.10 4.97 -5.83
N ALA A 125 -6.59 5.54 -4.74
CA ALA A 125 -7.36 4.84 -3.73
C ALA A 125 -8.67 5.56 -3.41
N ASN A 126 -9.76 4.83 -3.40
CA ASN A 126 -11.09 5.37 -3.11
C ASN A 126 -11.16 5.77 -1.63
N ASN A 127 -11.86 6.87 -1.36
CA ASN A 127 -11.99 7.43 -0.02
C ASN A 127 -13.25 6.95 0.71
N HIS A 128 -14.15 6.24 0.03
CA HIS A 128 -15.24 5.48 0.64
C HIS A 128 -14.82 4.01 0.79
N TYR A 129 -14.98 3.48 2.00
CA TYR A 129 -14.69 2.08 2.28
C TYR A 129 -15.89 1.22 1.90
N ILE A 130 -15.62 0.09 1.27
CA ILE A 130 -16.61 -0.85 0.76
C ILE A 130 -16.69 -1.98 1.77
N TRP A 131 -17.86 -2.24 2.34
CA TRP A 131 -18.10 -3.38 3.22
C TRP A 131 -19.12 -4.28 2.56
N TYR A 132 -18.61 -5.15 1.68
CA TYR A 132 -19.37 -5.89 0.67
C TYR A 132 -19.93 -5.01 -0.45
N GLY A 133 -20.07 -5.61 -1.62
CA GLY A 133 -20.51 -4.93 -2.81
C GLY A 133 -20.02 -5.59 -4.09
N LYS A 134 -20.38 -4.96 -5.20
CA LYS A 134 -19.89 -5.28 -6.53
C LYS A 134 -19.02 -4.14 -7.04
N ILE A 135 -17.79 -4.46 -7.37
CA ILE A 135 -16.78 -3.49 -7.77
C ILE A 135 -16.27 -3.91 -9.14
N SER A 136 -16.48 -3.08 -10.15
CA SER A 136 -16.09 -3.35 -11.53
C SER A 136 -15.21 -2.24 -12.06
N GLY A 137 -14.21 -2.60 -12.85
CA GLY A 137 -13.35 -1.64 -13.53
C GLY A 137 -12.92 -2.13 -14.90
N LYS A 138 -12.87 -1.20 -15.85
CA LYS A 138 -12.41 -1.46 -17.22
C LYS A 138 -10.92 -1.11 -17.32
N PHE A 139 -10.08 -2.07 -17.69
CA PHE A 139 -8.63 -1.91 -17.66
C PHE A 139 -7.96 -2.28 -18.98
N LYS A 140 -6.86 -1.58 -19.26
CA LYS A 140 -5.69 -2.08 -19.98
C LYS A 140 -4.51 -2.04 -19.02
N SER A 141 -3.92 -3.19 -18.71
CA SER A 141 -2.75 -3.29 -17.86
C SER A 141 -1.52 -2.65 -18.51
N SER A 142 -0.46 -2.46 -17.73
CA SER A 142 0.87 -2.19 -18.29
C SER A 142 1.54 -3.49 -18.80
N ARG A 143 2.73 -3.36 -19.38
CA ARG A 143 3.56 -4.45 -19.93
C ARG A 143 5.01 -4.33 -19.50
N GLY A 144 5.76 -5.42 -19.69
CA GLY A 144 7.19 -5.50 -19.41
C GLY A 144 7.51 -6.23 -18.11
N LYS A 145 8.73 -6.76 -18.05
CA LYS A 145 9.24 -7.44 -16.86
C LYS A 145 9.31 -6.46 -15.69
N GLY A 146 8.96 -6.94 -14.50
CA GLY A 146 9.05 -6.15 -13.29
C GLY A 146 7.99 -5.06 -13.15
N VAL A 147 7.07 -4.93 -14.11
CA VAL A 147 5.98 -3.95 -14.08
C VAL A 147 4.69 -4.66 -13.68
N VAL A 148 4.00 -4.17 -12.66
CA VAL A 148 2.74 -4.74 -12.19
C VAL A 148 1.66 -3.68 -12.14
N THR A 149 0.50 -4.01 -12.71
CA THR A 149 -0.74 -3.26 -12.50
C THR A 149 -1.58 -4.01 -11.48
N ALA A 150 -2.30 -3.31 -10.59
CA ALA A 150 -3.15 -3.96 -9.61
C ALA A 150 -4.49 -3.25 -9.42
N PHE A 151 -5.51 -4.04 -9.07
CA PHE A 151 -6.87 -3.63 -8.72
C PHE A 151 -7.28 -4.40 -7.46
N ILE A 152 -7.27 -3.72 -6.32
CA ILE A 152 -7.23 -4.35 -5.00
C ILE A 152 -8.32 -3.77 -4.10
N LEU A 153 -9.03 -4.60 -3.36
CA LEU A 153 -9.75 -4.20 -2.14
C LEU A 153 -8.85 -4.48 -0.95
N LEU A 154 -8.43 -3.45 -0.22
CA LEU A 154 -7.56 -3.58 0.95
C LEU A 154 -8.16 -2.86 2.17
N SER A 155 -8.39 -3.59 3.25
CA SER A 155 -8.85 -3.03 4.52
C SER A 155 -7.70 -2.51 5.38
N ASP A 156 -8.05 -1.68 6.36
CA ASP A 156 -7.11 -1.15 7.34
C ASP A 156 -6.42 -2.26 8.16
N VAL A 157 -7.11 -3.40 8.36
CA VAL A 157 -6.56 -4.58 9.05
C VAL A 157 -5.99 -5.64 8.11
N LYS A 158 -5.84 -5.32 6.81
CA LYS A 158 -5.19 -6.16 5.79
C LYS A 158 -5.97 -7.42 5.36
N ASP A 159 -7.29 -7.42 5.48
CA ASP A 159 -8.10 -8.21 4.54
C ASP A 159 -7.90 -7.67 3.12
N GLU A 160 -7.66 -8.56 2.17
CA GLU A 160 -7.30 -8.24 0.79
C GLU A 160 -8.05 -9.14 -0.21
N ILE A 161 -8.49 -8.56 -1.33
CA ILE A 161 -9.02 -9.26 -2.51
C ILE A 161 -8.46 -8.53 -3.73
N ASP A 162 -7.77 -9.23 -4.62
CA ASP A 162 -7.03 -8.57 -5.70
C ASP A 162 -7.18 -9.21 -7.08
N TYR A 163 -6.91 -8.36 -8.07
CA TYR A 163 -6.39 -8.70 -9.37
C TYR A 163 -5.00 -8.08 -9.55
N GLU A 164 -4.04 -8.87 -10.04
CA GLU A 164 -2.70 -8.40 -10.40
C GLU A 164 -2.32 -8.83 -11.81
N TRP A 165 -1.94 -7.86 -12.64
CA TRP A 165 -1.39 -8.10 -13.97
C TRP A 165 0.12 -7.98 -13.91
N VAL A 166 0.80 -9.11 -14.12
CA VAL A 166 2.25 -9.14 -14.27
C VAL A 166 2.58 -8.79 -15.72
N GLY A 167 3.21 -7.64 -15.97
CA GLY A 167 3.46 -7.14 -17.33
C GLY A 167 4.34 -8.05 -18.20
N ALA A 168 5.00 -9.04 -17.62
CA ALA A 168 5.71 -10.09 -18.36
C ALA A 168 4.79 -11.14 -19.00
N ASP A 169 3.53 -11.24 -18.55
CA ASP A 169 2.48 -12.10 -19.09
C ASP A 169 1.23 -11.26 -19.41
N LEU A 170 0.99 -11.05 -20.71
CA LEU A 170 -0.15 -10.26 -21.20
C LEU A 170 -1.39 -11.13 -21.48
N THR A 171 -1.32 -12.43 -21.21
CA THR A 171 -2.39 -13.38 -21.54
C THR A 171 -3.25 -13.77 -20.35
N SER A 172 -2.88 -13.33 -19.14
CA SER A 172 -3.58 -13.69 -17.93
C SER A 172 -3.54 -12.60 -16.87
N VAL A 173 -4.47 -12.69 -15.92
CA VAL A 173 -4.50 -11.90 -14.70
C VAL A 173 -4.50 -12.83 -13.50
N GLN A 174 -3.71 -12.49 -12.49
CA GLN A 174 -3.68 -13.23 -11.23
C GLN A 174 -4.76 -12.72 -10.28
N THR A 175 -5.25 -13.61 -9.44
CA THR A 175 -6.23 -13.29 -8.38
C THR A 175 -5.72 -13.85 -7.06
N ASN A 176 -5.90 -13.10 -5.98
CA ASN A 176 -5.49 -13.56 -4.67
C ASN A 176 -6.39 -12.96 -3.58
N TYR A 177 -6.23 -13.48 -2.37
CA TYR A 177 -6.86 -12.92 -1.19
C TYR A 177 -6.00 -13.18 0.04
N TYR A 178 -6.06 -12.25 0.99
CA TYR A 178 -5.45 -12.37 2.30
C TYR A 178 -6.47 -12.04 3.38
N TRP A 179 -6.30 -12.65 4.55
CA TRP A 179 -7.12 -12.37 5.73
C TRP A 179 -6.22 -11.81 6.82
N GLN A 180 -6.56 -10.61 7.29
CA GLN A 180 -5.82 -9.86 8.31
C GLN A 180 -4.28 -9.84 8.13
N GLY A 181 -3.81 -9.78 6.89
CA GLY A 181 -2.39 -9.71 6.56
C GLY A 181 -1.62 -11.01 6.77
N VAL A 182 -2.32 -12.12 7.02
CA VAL A 182 -1.73 -13.46 7.09
C VAL A 182 -1.37 -13.92 5.69
N LEU A 183 -0.07 -14.07 5.45
CA LEU A 183 0.47 -14.52 4.18
C LEU A 183 0.18 -16.01 3.96
N ASP A 184 -0.60 -16.33 2.92
CA ASP A 184 -0.74 -17.67 2.38
C ASP A 184 -0.44 -17.67 0.87
N TRP A 185 0.62 -18.37 0.49
CA TRP A 185 1.11 -18.46 -0.89
C TRP A 185 0.32 -19.46 -1.76
N GLN A 186 -0.66 -20.16 -1.19
CA GLN A 186 -1.48 -21.15 -1.90
C GLN A 186 -2.81 -20.58 -2.38
N ASN A 187 -3.16 -19.36 -1.97
CA ASN A 187 -4.41 -18.71 -2.33
C ASN A 187 -4.42 -18.13 -3.76
N GLY A 188 -3.28 -18.05 -4.43
CA GLY A 188 -3.19 -17.50 -5.79
C GLY A 188 -3.98 -18.33 -6.82
N GLY A 189 -4.64 -17.63 -7.73
CA GLY A 189 -5.30 -18.20 -8.91
C GLY A 189 -4.92 -17.41 -10.16
N ASN A 190 -5.05 -18.01 -11.34
CA ASN A 190 -4.76 -17.34 -12.61
C ASN A 190 -5.95 -17.47 -13.57
N ILE A 191 -6.30 -16.37 -14.23
CA ILE A 191 -7.41 -16.31 -15.19
C ILE A 191 -6.82 -15.90 -16.54
N SER A 192 -6.92 -16.76 -17.55
CA SER A 192 -6.60 -16.40 -18.92
C SER A 192 -7.64 -15.43 -19.47
N VAL A 193 -7.21 -14.37 -20.13
CA VAL A 193 -8.11 -13.47 -20.86
C VAL A 193 -8.37 -14.00 -22.27
N GLU A 194 -9.62 -13.97 -22.71
CA GLU A 194 -10.03 -14.40 -24.04
C GLU A 194 -10.26 -13.20 -24.96
N GLY A 195 -10.02 -13.36 -26.26
CA GLY A 195 -10.37 -12.33 -27.26
C GLY A 195 -9.35 -11.19 -27.43
N GLY A 196 -8.17 -11.27 -26.81
CA GLY A 196 -7.15 -10.22 -26.89
C GLY A 196 -5.99 -10.46 -25.91
N ASP A 197 -5.31 -9.37 -25.55
CA ASP A 197 -4.33 -9.34 -24.47
C ASP A 197 -4.62 -8.19 -23.48
N THR A 198 -4.07 -8.30 -22.26
CA THR A 198 -4.40 -7.38 -21.16
C THR A 198 -3.87 -5.96 -21.37
N TYR A 199 -2.92 -5.73 -22.27
CA TYR A 199 -2.30 -4.43 -22.52
C TYR A 199 -2.95 -3.69 -23.70
N ASN A 200 -3.23 -4.39 -24.80
CA ASN A 200 -3.78 -3.78 -26.01
C ASN A 200 -5.30 -3.67 -25.97
N ASP A 201 -5.97 -4.60 -25.30
CA ASP A 201 -7.42 -4.75 -25.34
C ASP A 201 -8.08 -4.40 -24.01
N TRP A 202 -9.29 -3.85 -24.11
CA TRP A 202 -10.07 -3.51 -22.93
C TRP A 202 -10.78 -4.75 -22.39
N HIS A 203 -10.57 -5.02 -21.11
CA HIS A 203 -11.31 -6.03 -20.37
C HIS A 203 -11.99 -5.42 -19.15
N THR A 204 -13.11 -5.99 -18.74
CA THR A 204 -13.83 -5.60 -17.52
C THR A 204 -13.58 -6.63 -16.44
N TYR A 205 -13.06 -6.17 -15.30
CA TYR A 205 -12.73 -7.01 -14.15
C TYR A 205 -13.64 -6.62 -13.00
N GLU A 206 -14.32 -7.59 -12.42
CA GLU A 206 -15.28 -7.37 -11.35
C GLU A 206 -15.02 -8.29 -10.16
N ILE A 207 -15.13 -7.72 -8.97
CA ILE A 207 -15.16 -8.41 -7.69
C ILE A 207 -16.60 -8.30 -7.17
N ASP A 208 -17.31 -9.42 -7.08
CA ASP A 208 -18.62 -9.51 -6.42
C ASP A 208 -18.43 -10.14 -5.04
N TRP A 209 -18.43 -9.31 -4.01
CA TRP A 209 -18.06 -9.66 -2.65
C TRP A 209 -19.25 -9.57 -1.71
N THR A 210 -19.57 -10.71 -1.11
CA THR A 210 -20.67 -10.92 -0.17
C THR A 210 -20.13 -11.53 1.12
N PRO A 211 -20.93 -11.55 2.22
CA PRO A 211 -20.51 -12.22 3.46
C PRO A 211 -20.19 -13.71 3.28
N GLU A 212 -20.74 -14.37 2.25
CA GLU A 212 -20.58 -15.81 2.03
C GLU A 212 -19.56 -16.18 0.96
N LYS A 213 -19.25 -15.26 0.03
CA LYS A 213 -18.33 -15.53 -1.08
C LYS A 213 -17.73 -14.29 -1.72
N VAL A 214 -16.62 -14.50 -2.44
CA VAL A 214 -16.04 -13.59 -3.43
C VAL A 214 -16.07 -14.29 -4.77
N ASP A 215 -16.65 -13.64 -5.78
CA ASP A 215 -16.50 -14.05 -7.18
C ASP A 215 -15.57 -13.07 -7.91
N TRP A 216 -14.60 -13.62 -8.64
CA TRP A 216 -13.79 -12.89 -9.61
C TRP A 216 -14.39 -13.12 -11.00
N VAL A 217 -14.80 -12.03 -11.63
CA VAL A 217 -15.53 -11.98 -12.88
C VAL A 217 -14.69 -11.25 -13.93
N VAL A 218 -14.54 -11.83 -15.11
CA VAL A 218 -13.86 -11.19 -16.25
C VAL A 218 -14.81 -11.20 -17.43
N ASP A 219 -15.05 -10.03 -18.02
CA ASP A 219 -15.97 -9.82 -19.15
C ASP A 219 -17.36 -10.45 -18.95
N GLY A 220 -17.87 -10.34 -17.72
CA GLY A 220 -19.19 -10.85 -17.33
C GLY A 220 -19.24 -12.35 -17.02
N THR A 221 -18.11 -13.07 -17.08
CA THR A 221 -18.03 -14.50 -16.74
C THR A 221 -17.33 -14.69 -15.39
N VAL A 222 -17.95 -15.48 -14.49
CA VAL A 222 -17.30 -15.87 -13.22
C VAL A 222 -16.22 -16.90 -13.52
N HIS A 223 -14.96 -16.60 -13.19
CA HIS A 223 -13.83 -17.50 -13.40
C HIS A 223 -13.36 -18.17 -12.10
N ARG A 224 -13.57 -17.52 -10.95
CA ARG A 224 -13.17 -18.03 -9.65
C ARG A 224 -14.19 -17.63 -8.58
N THR A 225 -14.49 -18.57 -7.69
CA THR A 225 -15.30 -18.34 -6.49
C THR A 225 -14.53 -18.79 -5.25
N LEU A 226 -14.41 -17.91 -4.26
CA LEU A 226 -13.98 -18.25 -2.91
C LEU A 226 -15.23 -18.25 -2.01
N LYS A 227 -15.54 -19.37 -1.36
CA LYS A 227 -16.61 -19.40 -0.35
C LYS A 227 -16.00 -19.21 1.03
N LYS A 228 -16.67 -18.44 1.90
CA LYS A 228 -16.30 -18.33 3.32
C LYS A 228 -16.21 -19.69 3.99
N SER A 229 -17.07 -20.65 3.63
CA SER A 229 -17.02 -22.02 4.16
C SER A 229 -15.68 -22.72 3.93
N ASP A 230 -14.98 -22.37 2.85
CA ASP A 230 -13.76 -23.05 2.41
C ASP A 230 -12.51 -22.48 3.09
N THR A 231 -12.66 -21.36 3.82
CA THR A 231 -11.56 -20.70 4.55
C THR A 231 -11.53 -21.04 6.04
N TYR A 232 -12.24 -22.09 6.46
CA TYR A 232 -12.23 -22.51 7.87
C TYR A 232 -10.87 -23.05 8.27
N ASN A 233 -10.21 -22.36 9.20
CA ASN A 233 -8.98 -22.81 9.81
C ASN A 233 -9.28 -23.53 11.13
N ALA A 234 -9.03 -24.85 11.17
CA ALA A 234 -9.32 -25.68 12.32
C ALA A 234 -8.47 -25.34 13.56
N THR A 235 -7.30 -24.70 13.37
CA THR A 235 -6.41 -24.30 14.46
C THR A 235 -6.90 -23.03 15.13
N SER A 236 -7.16 -21.98 14.34
CA SER A 236 -7.66 -20.69 14.85
C SER A 236 -9.16 -20.74 15.18
N LYS A 237 -9.89 -21.75 14.66
CA LYS A 237 -11.35 -21.91 14.73
C LYS A 237 -12.11 -20.73 14.14
N LYS A 238 -11.52 -20.09 13.13
CA LYS A 238 -12.07 -18.93 12.43
C LYS A 238 -12.18 -19.21 10.95
N TYR A 239 -13.07 -18.48 10.28
CA TYR A 239 -13.07 -18.37 8.83
C TYR A 239 -12.13 -17.24 8.45
N GLU A 240 -11.03 -17.60 7.78
CA GLU A 240 -10.00 -16.68 7.31
C GLU A 240 -10.43 -16.11 5.95
N PHE A 241 -11.58 -15.43 5.96
CA PHE A 241 -12.24 -14.83 4.80
C PHE A 241 -12.22 -13.29 4.90
N PRO A 242 -11.91 -12.55 3.83
CA PRO A 242 -12.01 -11.09 3.81
C PRO A 242 -13.42 -10.61 4.19
N GLN A 243 -13.54 -9.84 5.27
CA GLN A 243 -14.84 -9.57 5.90
C GLN A 243 -14.95 -8.17 6.53
N THR A 244 -13.96 -7.31 6.31
CA THR A 244 -13.88 -5.98 6.93
C THR A 244 -13.85 -4.87 5.88
N PRO A 245 -14.37 -3.65 6.18
CA PRO A 245 -14.44 -2.57 5.20
C PRO A 245 -13.10 -2.31 4.50
N SER A 246 -13.10 -2.30 3.18
CA SER A 246 -11.91 -2.23 2.34
C SER A 246 -11.95 -1.05 1.39
N ARG A 247 -10.79 -0.46 1.12
CA ARG A 247 -10.64 0.57 0.08
C ARG A 247 -10.38 -0.10 -1.25
N LEU A 248 -11.02 0.42 -2.30
CA LEU A 248 -10.58 0.13 -3.65
C LEU A 248 -9.28 0.89 -3.95
N GLN A 249 -8.23 0.17 -4.35
CA GLN A 249 -6.92 0.68 -4.74
C GLN A 249 -6.59 0.22 -6.16
N MET A 250 -6.10 1.15 -6.98
CA MET A 250 -5.57 0.89 -8.31
C MET A 250 -4.13 1.37 -8.34
N SER A 251 -3.21 0.52 -8.80
CA SER A 251 -1.80 0.88 -8.81
C SER A 251 -1.07 0.40 -10.05
N LEU A 252 0.04 1.08 -10.34
CA LEU A 252 1.07 0.66 -11.28
C LEU A 252 2.41 0.80 -10.58
N TRP A 253 3.14 -0.31 -10.39
CA TRP A 253 4.32 -0.32 -9.53
C TRP A 253 5.47 -1.19 -10.07
N PRO A 254 6.74 -0.86 -9.72
CA PRO A 254 7.92 -1.57 -10.20
C PRO A 254 8.26 -2.76 -9.30
N ALA A 255 7.46 -3.82 -9.35
CA ALA A 255 7.69 -5.04 -8.56
C ALA A 255 9.08 -5.65 -8.79
N GLY A 256 9.63 -5.52 -10.00
CA GLY A 256 10.98 -5.95 -10.36
C GLY A 256 12.11 -4.97 -9.99
N GLN A 257 11.87 -3.99 -9.11
CA GLN A 257 12.92 -3.09 -8.66
C GLN A 257 13.99 -3.86 -7.86
N PRO A 258 15.29 -3.64 -8.08
CA PRO A 258 16.36 -4.40 -7.40
C PRO A 258 16.39 -4.31 -5.87
N SER A 259 15.69 -3.35 -5.27
CA SER A 259 15.54 -3.21 -3.82
C SER A 259 14.46 -4.12 -3.23
N ASN A 260 13.58 -4.69 -4.05
CA ASN A 260 12.50 -5.57 -3.59
C ASN A 260 13.03 -6.97 -3.27
N ALA A 261 12.21 -7.76 -2.58
CA ALA A 261 12.56 -9.15 -2.28
C ALA A 261 12.71 -9.96 -3.57
N GLN A 262 13.67 -10.89 -3.59
CA GLN A 262 13.97 -11.69 -4.78
C GLN A 262 12.74 -12.46 -5.28
N GLY A 263 11.90 -12.97 -4.38
CA GLY A 263 10.66 -13.66 -4.75
C GLY A 263 9.68 -12.75 -5.50
N THR A 264 9.56 -11.49 -5.09
CA THR A 264 8.75 -10.47 -5.80
C THR A 264 9.31 -10.19 -7.19
N ILE A 265 10.63 -10.03 -7.30
CA ILE A 265 11.30 -9.78 -8.57
C ILE A 265 11.09 -10.95 -9.53
N ASP A 266 11.27 -12.18 -9.05
CA ASP A 266 11.12 -13.39 -9.87
C ASP A 266 9.66 -13.58 -10.32
N TRP A 267 8.70 -13.37 -9.41
CA TRP A 267 7.27 -13.41 -9.72
C TRP A 267 6.88 -12.38 -10.78
N ALA A 268 7.42 -11.16 -10.70
CA ALA A 268 7.16 -10.10 -11.68
C ALA A 268 7.84 -10.32 -13.04
N GLY A 269 8.51 -11.46 -13.24
CA GLY A 269 9.19 -11.81 -14.50
C GLY A 269 10.63 -11.29 -14.60
N GLY A 270 11.20 -10.81 -13.50
CA GLY A 270 12.58 -10.36 -13.38
C GLY A 270 12.72 -8.86 -13.14
N VAL A 271 13.96 -8.38 -13.23
CA VAL A 271 14.29 -6.97 -13.00
C VAL A 271 13.62 -6.08 -14.05
N ILE A 272 13.05 -4.97 -13.60
CA ILE A 272 12.41 -3.98 -14.46
C ILE A 272 13.40 -3.34 -15.45
N ASP A 273 12.95 -3.15 -16.70
CA ASP A 273 13.70 -2.46 -17.74
C ASP A 273 13.29 -0.97 -17.82
N TRP A 274 14.08 -0.11 -17.17
CA TRP A 274 13.88 1.35 -17.21
C TRP A 274 14.22 2.01 -18.56
N ASN A 275 14.50 1.22 -19.60
CA ASN A 275 14.68 1.66 -20.97
C ASN A 275 13.69 0.94 -21.91
N SER A 276 12.50 0.58 -21.39
CA SER A 276 11.41 -0.03 -22.16
C SER A 276 11.01 0.82 -23.37
N GLU A 277 10.31 0.20 -24.34
CA GLU A 277 9.75 0.90 -25.49
C GLU A 277 8.79 2.03 -25.05
N ASP A 278 7.97 1.79 -24.02
CA ASP A 278 7.00 2.76 -23.52
C ASP A 278 7.70 3.95 -22.87
N ILE A 279 8.78 3.72 -22.11
CA ILE A 279 9.62 4.78 -21.59
C ILE A 279 10.29 5.58 -22.71
N GLN A 280 10.81 4.93 -23.75
CA GLN A 280 11.47 5.63 -24.87
C GLN A 280 10.48 6.51 -25.65
N ASN A 281 9.24 6.05 -25.83
CA ASN A 281 8.24 6.73 -26.66
C ASN A 281 7.40 7.75 -25.88
N ALA A 282 6.92 7.39 -24.68
CA ALA A 282 6.02 8.20 -23.87
C ALA A 282 6.70 8.85 -22.66
N GLY A 283 7.89 8.37 -22.27
CA GLY A 283 8.62 8.85 -21.09
C GLY A 283 8.25 8.15 -19.77
N TYR A 284 7.38 7.12 -19.82
CA TYR A 284 6.93 6.34 -18.67
C TYR A 284 6.28 5.02 -19.13
N ASP A 285 6.29 4.01 -18.27
CA ASP A 285 5.35 2.88 -18.40
C ASP A 285 3.97 3.35 -17.89
N PHE A 286 2.88 2.72 -18.35
CA PHE A 286 1.53 3.15 -17.97
C PHE A 286 0.51 2.01 -17.97
N ALA A 287 -0.54 2.19 -17.18
CA ALA A 287 -1.79 1.42 -17.26
C ALA A 287 -2.95 2.39 -17.51
N THR A 288 -3.95 1.93 -18.26
CA THR A 288 -5.11 2.75 -18.64
C THR A 288 -6.35 2.20 -17.94
N VAL A 289 -7.07 3.07 -17.25
CA VAL A 289 -8.30 2.75 -16.52
C VAL A 289 -9.46 3.51 -17.14
N GLY A 290 -10.44 2.78 -17.65
CA GLY A 290 -11.71 3.31 -18.12
C GLY A 290 -12.69 3.46 -16.97
N GLU A 291 -13.98 3.28 -17.23
CA GLU A 291 -15.01 3.37 -16.18
C GLU A 291 -14.76 2.41 -15.01
N VAL A 292 -14.97 2.91 -13.79
CA VAL A 292 -14.97 2.13 -12.54
C VAL A 292 -16.32 2.30 -11.86
N SER A 293 -16.97 1.22 -11.46
CA SER A 293 -18.24 1.26 -10.74
C SER A 293 -18.16 0.54 -9.40
N VAL A 294 -18.70 1.16 -8.37
CA VAL A 294 -18.93 0.55 -7.07
C VAL A 294 -20.43 0.50 -6.83
N GLU A 295 -20.94 -0.68 -6.51
CA GLU A 295 -22.27 -0.92 -5.96
C GLU A 295 -22.11 -1.45 -4.54
N CYS A 296 -22.50 -0.66 -3.54
CA CYS A 296 -22.45 -1.07 -2.14
C CYS A 296 -23.60 -2.01 -1.82
N TYR A 297 -23.30 -3.14 -1.18
CA TYR A 297 -24.33 -3.98 -0.59
C TYR A 297 -24.67 -3.53 0.84
N ASP A 298 -25.76 -4.06 1.37
CA ASP A 298 -26.11 -3.85 2.76
C ASP A 298 -25.04 -4.50 3.67
N PRO A 299 -24.61 -3.80 4.74
CA PRO A 299 -23.74 -4.40 5.74
C PRO A 299 -24.48 -5.56 6.45
N PRO A 300 -23.75 -6.48 7.12
CA PRO A 300 -24.34 -7.61 7.82
C PRO A 300 -25.54 -7.23 8.68
N SER A 301 -26.57 -8.08 8.68
CA SER A 301 -27.85 -7.77 9.35
C SER A 301 -27.71 -7.55 10.86
N ASP A 302 -26.67 -8.14 11.46
CA ASP A 302 -26.28 -8.07 12.86
C ASP A 302 -25.19 -7.02 13.14
N ALA A 303 -24.74 -6.27 12.12
CA ALA A 303 -23.77 -5.19 12.30
C ALA A 303 -24.29 -4.12 13.27
N THR A 304 -23.41 -3.61 14.13
CA THR A 304 -23.76 -2.54 15.06
C THR A 304 -23.93 -1.22 14.31
N LYS A 305 -25.19 -0.74 14.19
CA LYS A 305 -25.54 0.51 13.50
C LYS A 305 -25.93 1.59 14.51
N LYS A 306 -25.00 2.50 14.80
CA LYS A 306 -25.19 3.70 15.65
C LYS A 306 -25.15 5.01 14.84
N GLY A 307 -25.08 4.90 13.51
CA GLY A 307 -25.00 6.01 12.59
C GLY A 307 -24.89 5.54 11.15
N ASN A 308 -24.51 6.44 10.26
CA ASN A 308 -24.42 6.19 8.82
C ASN A 308 -23.26 6.92 8.13
N ASN A 309 -22.28 7.44 8.89
CA ASN A 309 -21.21 8.28 8.34
C ASN A 309 -19.87 7.54 8.22
N ALA A 310 -19.52 6.73 9.22
CA ALA A 310 -18.21 6.09 9.27
C ALA A 310 -18.24 4.66 9.82
N TYR A 311 -17.34 3.81 9.35
CA TYR A 311 -16.97 2.55 9.99
C TYR A 311 -15.85 2.79 11.02
N ILE A 312 -15.89 2.02 12.11
CA ILE A 312 -14.81 1.90 13.09
C ILE A 312 -14.65 0.44 13.52
N PHE A 313 -13.46 0.08 13.99
CA PHE A 313 -13.23 -1.18 14.70
C PHE A 313 -13.47 -0.98 16.20
N THR A 314 -14.21 -1.90 16.81
CA THR A 314 -14.61 -1.85 18.23
C THR A 314 -13.89 -2.88 19.10
N ASN A 315 -13.17 -3.81 18.48
CA ASN A 315 -12.40 -4.85 19.14
C ASN A 315 -11.14 -5.19 18.33
N SER A 316 -10.07 -5.57 19.02
CA SER A 316 -8.79 -5.94 18.39
C SER A 316 -8.80 -7.31 17.70
N ALA A 317 -9.87 -8.10 17.85
CA ALA A 317 -10.08 -9.28 17.03
C ALA A 317 -10.38 -8.94 15.56
N ALA A 318 -10.86 -7.72 15.30
CA ALA A 318 -11.15 -7.16 13.97
C ALA A 318 -11.93 -8.11 13.05
N MET A 319 -12.87 -8.86 13.61
CA MET A 319 -13.79 -9.70 12.86
C MET A 319 -14.92 -8.85 12.27
N GLU A 320 -15.74 -9.44 11.40
CA GLU A 320 -16.95 -8.81 10.86
C GLU A 320 -17.85 -8.21 11.97
N ALA A 321 -18.05 -8.94 13.06
CA ALA A 321 -18.86 -8.51 14.21
C ALA A 321 -18.24 -7.34 15.00
N ASP A 322 -16.94 -7.07 14.82
CA ASP A 322 -16.21 -6.03 15.54
C ASP A 322 -16.23 -4.69 14.80
N VAL A 323 -16.90 -4.60 13.65
CA VAL A 323 -17.08 -3.37 12.87
C VAL A 323 -18.41 -2.71 13.24
N ALA A 324 -18.37 -1.42 13.55
CA ALA A 324 -19.57 -0.62 13.82
C ALA A 324 -19.71 0.54 12.84
N ILE A 325 -20.96 0.82 12.45
CA ILE A 325 -21.33 2.01 11.68
C ILE A 325 -21.74 3.11 12.66
N THR A 326 -21.14 4.28 12.55
CA THR A 326 -21.28 5.38 13.52
C THR A 326 -21.51 6.71 12.81
N ASN A 327 -21.75 7.76 13.61
CA ASN A 327 -21.81 9.15 13.13
C ASN A 327 -20.49 9.88 13.37
N ASN A 328 -19.38 9.16 13.61
CA ASN A 328 -18.10 9.79 13.86
C ASN A 328 -17.66 10.61 12.65
N ASN A 329 -17.04 11.76 12.91
CA ASN A 329 -16.47 12.60 11.86
C ASN A 329 -15.30 11.88 11.18
N THR A 330 -15.18 12.02 9.88
CA THR A 330 -14.08 11.47 9.08
C THR A 330 -13.07 12.54 8.64
N VAL A 331 -13.41 13.82 8.83
CA VAL A 331 -12.62 14.96 8.36
C VAL A 331 -11.75 15.48 9.50
N MET A 332 -10.45 15.37 9.35
CA MET A 332 -9.47 15.94 10.28
C MET A 332 -9.32 17.46 10.08
N GLY A 333 -9.08 18.17 11.17
CA GLY A 333 -8.86 19.61 11.19
C GLY A 333 -7.52 20.05 10.61
N SER A 334 -6.50 19.19 10.67
CA SER A 334 -5.17 19.44 10.09
C SER A 334 -4.39 18.13 9.89
N LEU A 335 -3.22 18.20 9.25
CA LEU A 335 -2.30 17.05 9.14
C LEU A 335 -1.49 16.78 10.41
N GLY A 336 -1.67 17.59 11.46
CA GLY A 336 -1.23 17.24 12.81
C GLY A 336 -2.24 16.37 13.56
N ALA A 337 -3.50 16.32 13.11
CA ALA A 337 -4.58 15.59 13.77
C ALA A 337 -4.46 14.07 13.60
N THR A 338 -5.20 13.36 14.44
CA THR A 338 -5.26 11.88 14.49
C THR A 338 -6.67 11.46 14.90
N GLY A 339 -6.98 10.16 14.91
CA GLY A 339 -8.24 9.66 15.46
C GLY A 339 -8.44 10.01 16.95
N LEU A 340 -7.35 10.20 17.71
CA LEU A 340 -7.40 10.60 19.12
C LEU A 340 -7.82 12.07 19.31
N ASP A 341 -7.56 12.94 18.33
CA ASP A 341 -7.99 14.33 18.31
C ASP A 341 -8.17 14.80 16.85
N MET A 342 -9.38 14.61 16.33
CA MET A 342 -9.73 14.95 14.95
C MET A 342 -9.77 16.48 14.71
N ASP A 343 -9.87 17.30 15.76
CA ASP A 343 -10.01 18.76 15.66
C ASP A 343 -8.67 19.49 15.85
N LEU A 344 -7.58 18.76 16.08
CA LEU A 344 -6.27 19.34 16.34
C LEU A 344 -5.83 20.23 15.17
N GLY A 345 -5.52 21.49 15.46
CA GLY A 345 -5.06 22.45 14.48
C GLY A 345 -6.14 22.97 13.52
N ALA A 346 -7.42 22.66 13.76
CA ALA A 346 -8.52 23.24 12.99
C ALA A 346 -8.58 24.76 13.16
N ASP A 347 -8.73 25.50 12.06
CA ASP A 347 -9.00 26.94 12.05
C ASP A 347 -10.42 27.20 12.58
N LYS A 348 -10.58 27.29 13.91
CA LYS A 348 -11.87 27.66 14.51
C LYS A 348 -12.15 29.14 14.24
N PRO A 349 -13.38 29.53 13.82
CA PRO A 349 -13.78 30.93 13.86
C PRO A 349 -13.76 31.39 15.32
N SER A 350 -12.86 32.35 15.60
CA SER A 350 -12.56 32.89 16.93
C SER A 350 -13.81 33.25 17.74
N SER A 351 -13.97 32.61 18.90
CA SER A 351 -14.60 33.23 20.06
C SER A 351 -13.70 33.07 21.28
N SER A 352 -13.08 34.18 21.65
CA SER A 352 -12.31 34.46 22.88
C SER A 352 -10.93 33.81 23.01
N ALA A 353 -9.93 34.67 23.11
CA ALA A 353 -8.53 34.34 23.30
C ALA A 353 -8.23 33.82 24.71
N SER A 354 -7.47 32.73 24.79
CA SER A 354 -6.45 32.56 25.84
C SER A 354 -5.33 31.62 25.41
N LYS A 355 -4.15 32.24 25.24
CA LYS A 355 -2.77 31.76 25.44
C LYS A 355 -2.36 30.37 24.92
N GLY A 356 -1.53 30.43 23.88
CA GLY A 356 -0.26 29.70 23.84
C GLY A 356 -0.35 28.27 23.32
N SER A 357 -0.59 28.12 22.02
CA SER A 357 -0.10 26.94 21.30
C SER A 357 0.95 27.40 20.31
N SER A 358 2.17 26.93 20.48
CA SER A 358 3.20 27.00 19.45
C SER A 358 2.66 26.25 18.23
N THR A 359 2.27 26.98 17.20
CA THR A 359 2.13 26.43 15.84
C THR A 359 3.52 26.02 15.36
N THR A 360 3.98 24.86 15.83
CA THR A 360 4.99 24.10 15.10
C THR A 360 4.31 23.70 13.80
N SER A 361 4.69 24.35 12.70
CA SER A 361 4.44 23.85 11.36
C SER A 361 5.11 22.48 11.27
N VAL A 362 4.38 21.42 11.59
CA VAL A 362 4.82 20.06 11.33
C VAL A 362 4.86 19.98 9.80
N ALA A 363 6.05 19.81 9.22
CA ALA A 363 6.15 19.53 7.80
C ALA A 363 5.29 18.29 7.52
N ASN A 364 4.41 18.37 6.53
CA ASN A 364 3.52 17.27 6.17
C ASN A 364 4.38 16.08 5.73
N SER A 365 4.60 15.12 6.61
CA SER A 365 5.15 13.83 6.24
C SER A 365 4.05 12.97 5.65
N ILE A 366 4.35 12.31 4.55
CA ILE A 366 3.53 11.21 4.01
C ILE A 366 4.20 9.89 4.36
N PRO A 367 3.42 8.81 4.59
CA PRO A 367 3.96 7.47 4.69
C PRO A 367 4.81 7.13 3.46
N THR A 368 6.04 6.69 3.69
CA THR A 368 6.95 6.28 2.63
C THR A 368 7.01 4.76 2.58
N GLY A 369 6.57 4.14 1.47
CA GLY A 369 6.70 2.68 1.26
C GLY A 369 8.16 2.18 1.18
N ALA A 370 9.15 3.00 1.52
CA ALA A 370 10.57 2.75 1.34
C ALA A 370 11.17 1.70 2.30
N THR A 371 10.43 1.26 3.33
CA THR A 371 10.95 0.34 4.36
C THR A 371 10.27 -1.03 4.44
N VAL A 372 9.19 -1.28 3.69
CA VAL A 372 8.46 -2.55 3.74
C VAL A 372 8.12 -2.97 2.31
N GLY A 373 8.59 -4.16 1.90
CA GLY A 373 8.34 -4.79 0.59
C GLY A 373 6.91 -5.28 0.39
N SER A 374 5.93 -4.51 0.88
CA SER A 374 4.53 -4.58 0.49
C SER A 374 4.39 -3.81 -0.83
N GLY A 375 3.42 -4.14 -1.69
CA GLY A 375 3.11 -3.44 -2.96
C GLY A 375 2.68 -1.97 -2.83
N GLY A 376 3.38 -1.18 -2.00
CA GLY A 376 3.17 0.21 -1.69
C GLY A 376 4.28 1.08 -2.28
N MET A 377 3.89 2.12 -3.02
CA MET A 377 4.80 3.08 -3.65
C MET A 377 5.91 3.57 -2.71
N ALA A 378 7.16 3.45 -3.15
CA ALA A 378 8.21 4.36 -2.72
C ALA A 378 7.99 5.73 -3.38
N THR A 379 7.65 6.76 -2.59
CA THR A 379 7.58 8.14 -3.08
C THR A 379 8.99 8.72 -3.14
N ASN A 380 9.53 8.90 -4.34
CA ASN A 380 10.66 9.81 -4.55
C ASN A 380 10.10 11.18 -4.95
N ASP A 381 10.16 12.14 -4.01
CA ASP A 381 9.89 13.54 -4.31
C ASP A 381 11.00 14.12 -5.17
N ASP A 382 10.67 14.47 -6.41
CA ASP A 382 11.50 15.31 -7.28
C ASP A 382 11.15 16.77 -7.03
N SER A 383 11.59 17.31 -5.89
CA SER A 383 11.59 18.75 -5.65
C SER A 383 12.79 19.37 -6.38
N GLY A 384 12.64 19.58 -7.68
CA GLY A 384 13.59 20.32 -8.49
C GLY A 384 13.68 21.79 -8.04
N SER A 385 14.75 22.14 -7.32
CA SER A 385 15.19 23.54 -7.23
C SER A 385 16.27 23.79 -8.27
N SER A 386 15.89 24.47 -9.34
CA SER A 386 16.81 25.07 -10.30
C SER A 386 17.64 26.17 -9.64
N SER A 387 18.95 25.98 -9.53
CA SER A 387 19.90 27.08 -9.49
C SER A 387 21.13 26.71 -10.29
N GLY A 388 21.22 27.26 -11.50
CA GLY A 388 22.41 27.18 -12.32
C GLY A 388 23.53 28.05 -11.76
N SER A 389 24.74 27.51 -11.79
CA SER A 389 25.96 28.30 -11.99
C SER A 389 27.04 27.41 -12.57
N SER A 390 27.43 27.74 -13.79
CA SER A 390 28.54 27.20 -14.56
C SER A 390 29.89 27.50 -13.93
N SER A 391 30.79 26.51 -13.90
CA SER A 391 32.22 26.74 -14.17
C SER A 391 32.93 25.46 -14.57
N SER A 392 33.87 25.63 -15.49
CA SER A 392 34.60 24.72 -16.36
C SER A 392 35.70 23.86 -15.72
N SER A 393 36.04 22.78 -16.44
CA SER A 393 37.37 22.11 -16.58
C SER A 393 37.92 21.40 -15.34
N SER A 394 38.58 20.23 -15.37
CA SER A 394 39.38 19.54 -16.38
C SER A 394 39.65 18.08 -15.95
N SER A 395 39.95 17.26 -16.97
CA SER A 395 40.63 15.95 -17.03
C SER A 395 41.34 15.34 -15.80
N GLY A 396 41.26 14.00 -15.69
CA GLY A 396 42.27 13.19 -15.01
C GLY A 396 41.90 11.70 -14.87
N SER A 397 42.47 10.87 -15.75
CA SER A 397 42.44 9.39 -15.67
C SER A 397 43.37 8.87 -14.57
N GLY A 398 43.03 7.72 -13.97
CA GLY A 398 43.97 6.96 -13.11
C GLY A 398 43.34 5.73 -12.47
N SER A 399 43.73 4.56 -12.96
CA SER A 399 43.55 3.25 -12.33
C SER A 399 44.50 3.10 -11.12
N ASP A 400 44.10 2.37 -10.09
CA ASP A 400 44.79 1.15 -9.65
C ASP A 400 44.27 0.62 -8.30
N SER A 401 44.46 -0.69 -8.20
CA SER A 401 43.99 -1.68 -7.24
C SER A 401 44.73 -1.72 -5.89
N SER A 402 44.05 -2.36 -4.93
CA SER A 402 44.56 -3.40 -4.00
C SER A 402 44.65 -3.12 -2.48
N SER A 403 43.81 -3.89 -1.77
CA SER A 403 44.08 -4.78 -0.61
C SER A 403 44.42 -4.27 0.79
N GLY A 404 43.56 -4.71 1.74
CA GLY A 404 43.90 -5.27 3.06
C GLY A 404 43.54 -4.39 4.27
N THR A 405 43.09 -4.86 5.44
CA THR A 405 42.70 -6.17 5.99
C THR A 405 42.11 -5.89 7.40
N SER A 406 40.97 -6.53 7.72
CA SER A 406 40.40 -6.91 9.04
C SER A 406 40.43 -5.98 10.28
N THR A 407 39.27 -5.81 10.94
CA THR A 407 38.97 -6.44 12.25
C THR A 407 37.50 -6.25 12.67
N THR A 408 36.83 -7.40 12.86
CA THR A 408 35.81 -7.77 13.85
C THR A 408 34.98 -6.69 14.57
N GLY A 409 33.65 -6.85 14.46
CA GLY A 409 32.65 -6.28 15.35
C GLY A 409 31.31 -6.94 15.07
N ASP A 410 31.15 -8.20 15.52
CA ASP A 410 29.86 -8.89 15.54
C ASP A 410 28.86 -8.08 16.35
N SER A 411 27.73 -7.75 15.73
CA SER A 411 26.51 -7.38 16.41
C SER A 411 25.38 -7.93 15.58
N GLU A 412 24.95 -9.13 15.98
CA GLU A 412 23.70 -9.75 15.56
C GLU A 412 22.58 -8.72 15.67
N THR A 413 22.15 -8.22 14.51
CA THR A 413 20.95 -7.39 14.42
C THR A 413 19.88 -8.31 13.88
N SER A 414 18.98 -8.69 14.78
CA SER A 414 17.80 -9.49 14.55
C SER A 414 17.02 -8.88 13.39
N THR A 415 16.88 -9.65 12.32
CA THR A 415 16.01 -9.37 11.18
C THR A 415 14.59 -9.14 11.68
N SER A 416 14.11 -7.89 11.54
CA SER A 416 12.71 -7.55 11.74
C SER A 416 11.88 -8.19 10.63
N SER A 417 11.02 -9.16 10.97
CA SER A 417 10.02 -9.71 10.07
C SER A 417 8.96 -8.66 9.76
N GLY A 418 9.23 -7.81 8.77
CA GLY A 418 8.24 -7.02 8.07
C GLY A 418 7.59 -7.88 6.97
N PHE A 419 6.29 -7.70 6.77
CA PHE A 419 5.54 -8.30 5.68
C PHE A 419 6.32 -8.18 4.36
N THR A 420 6.70 -9.34 3.81
CA THR A 420 7.53 -9.47 2.61
C THR A 420 6.95 -10.60 1.78
N GLN A 421 6.62 -10.31 0.52
CA GLN A 421 6.19 -11.31 -0.45
C GLN A 421 7.40 -12.03 -1.06
N GLY A 422 7.83 -13.09 -0.39
CA GLY A 422 8.70 -14.15 -0.94
C GLY A 422 10.13 -14.22 -0.41
N THR A 423 10.58 -15.45 -0.11
CA THR A 423 11.97 -16.00 -0.12
C THR A 423 11.90 -17.47 0.39
N THR A 424 12.72 -18.47 0.07
CA THR A 424 13.85 -18.74 -0.85
C THR A 424 14.12 -20.27 -0.78
N THR A 425 14.52 -20.91 -1.88
CA THR A 425 15.58 -21.96 -1.86
C THR A 425 16.29 -22.02 -3.21
N GLN A 426 17.63 -21.97 -3.18
CA GLN A 426 18.54 -22.26 -4.28
C GLN A 426 18.42 -23.73 -4.71
N ASP A 427 18.28 -24.03 -6.01
CA ASP A 427 19.29 -24.86 -6.68
C ASP A 427 19.24 -24.75 -8.21
N SER A 428 20.36 -25.15 -8.80
CA SER A 428 20.83 -24.90 -10.15
C SER A 428 20.35 -25.97 -11.13
N GLY A 429 19.75 -25.60 -12.27
CA GLY A 429 19.56 -26.57 -13.38
C GLY A 429 18.58 -26.11 -14.45
N ALA A 430 19.05 -26.03 -15.70
CA ALA A 430 18.25 -25.67 -16.87
C ALA A 430 17.54 -26.89 -17.50
N ALA A 431 16.23 -26.76 -17.76
CA ALA A 431 15.41 -27.48 -18.76
C ALA A 431 14.07 -26.68 -18.87
N GLY A 432 13.39 -26.42 -19.97
CA GLY A 432 13.08 -27.14 -21.21
C GLY A 432 11.60 -26.80 -21.48
N GLN A 433 11.27 -26.18 -22.60
CA GLN A 433 9.93 -25.61 -22.85
C GLN A 433 8.86 -26.70 -22.96
N ASN A 434 7.80 -26.59 -22.14
CA ASN A 434 6.47 -27.24 -22.20
C ASN A 434 5.92 -27.87 -20.89
N GLU A 435 6.51 -27.62 -19.73
CA GLU A 435 5.85 -27.87 -18.42
C GLU A 435 6.05 -26.67 -17.48
N ARG A 436 5.26 -25.60 -17.68
CA ARG A 436 5.24 -24.39 -16.81
C ARG A 436 3.85 -24.12 -16.24
N VAL A 437 3.17 -25.14 -15.75
CA VAL A 437 2.01 -24.98 -14.87
C VAL A 437 2.02 -26.18 -13.92
N LEU A 438 1.84 -25.94 -12.62
CA LEU A 438 1.91 -26.92 -11.51
C LEU A 438 3.31 -27.36 -11.04
N ARG A 439 4.10 -26.45 -10.45
CA ARG A 439 5.06 -26.85 -9.40
C ARG A 439 5.13 -25.79 -8.29
N GLY A 440 4.43 -26.09 -7.21
CA GLY A 440 4.51 -25.38 -5.93
C GLY A 440 3.92 -26.25 -4.83
N SER A 441 4.49 -27.43 -4.57
CA SER A 441 4.22 -28.21 -3.34
C SER A 441 5.29 -29.29 -3.13
N LEU A 442 6.10 -29.16 -2.06
CA LEU A 442 6.07 -30.01 -0.86
C LEU A 442 7.34 -29.88 0.02
N PHE A 443 7.09 -29.44 1.27
CA PHE A 443 7.66 -29.82 2.58
C PHE A 443 9.17 -29.91 2.88
N GLY A 444 9.50 -29.32 4.04
CA GLY A 444 10.62 -29.70 4.90
C GLY A 444 10.39 -29.26 6.35
N VAL A 445 9.45 -29.89 7.06
CA VAL A 445 9.29 -29.77 8.52
C VAL A 445 10.41 -30.55 9.20
N LEU A 446 11.20 -29.90 10.07
CA LEU A 446 12.08 -30.56 11.03
C LEU A 446 11.61 -30.18 12.44
N VAL A 447 10.82 -31.08 13.03
CA VAL A 447 10.44 -31.07 14.45
C VAL A 447 11.64 -31.54 15.26
N ALA A 448 12.20 -30.68 16.10
CA ALA A 448 13.07 -31.09 17.20
C ALA A 448 12.25 -31.16 18.49
N LEU A 449 11.79 -32.37 18.82
CA LEU A 449 11.24 -32.73 20.13
C LEU A 449 12.40 -33.03 21.09
N VAL A 450 12.64 -32.14 22.06
CA VAL A 450 13.44 -32.47 23.25
C VAL A 450 12.49 -33.08 24.28
N VAL A 451 12.53 -34.40 24.42
CA VAL A 451 11.91 -35.11 25.53
C VAL A 451 13.00 -35.52 26.51
N LEU A 452 12.96 -34.91 27.71
CA LEU A 452 13.64 -35.40 28.91
C LEU A 452 13.04 -36.75 29.31
N VAL A 453 13.85 -37.79 29.40
CA VAL A 453 13.60 -38.91 30.31
C VAL A 453 14.89 -39.24 31.04
N THR A 454 14.80 -39.05 32.35
CA THR A 454 15.66 -39.59 33.40
C THR A 454 15.80 -41.11 33.31
N LEU A 455 17.03 -41.61 33.40
CA LEU A 455 17.45 -42.65 34.34
C LEU A 455 18.98 -42.60 34.51
#